data_AF-A0A969B8R6-F1
#
_entry.id   AF-A0A969B8R6-F1
#
_cell.length_a   1.000
_cell.length_b   1.000
_cell.length_c   1.000
_cell.angle_alpha   90.00
_cell.angle_beta   90.00
_cell.angle_gamma   90.00
#
_symmetry.space_group_name_H-M   'P 1'
#
loop_
_entity.id
_entity.type
_entity.pdbx_description
1 polymer ?
#
loop_
_entity_poly.entity_id
_entity_poly.type
_entity_poly.pdbx_seq_one_letter_code
_entity_poly.pdbx_strand_id
1 'polypeptide(L)'
;MITVADPVFQNLRFWSDRNLNGEAETIELYRLDELAIKSIDLNFDPSYAETDRWGNEIKMKSVVENLQGEFFLMYDIWFRRVD
;
A
#
# COMPACT_ATOMS: atom_id res chain seq x y z
N MET A 1 9.98 3.68 9.87
CA MET A 1 8.53 3.90 10.06
C MET A 1 8.20 5.30 9.58
N ILE A 2 7.08 5.46 8.89
CA ILE A 2 6.49 6.76 8.54
C ILE A 2 5.22 6.90 9.37
N THR A 3 5.05 8.03 10.04
CA THR A 3 3.95 8.29 10.98
C THR A 3 3.32 9.66 10.72
N VAL A 4 2.20 9.95 11.39
CA VAL A 4 1.55 11.27 11.32
C VAL A 4 2.43 12.46 11.70
N ALA A 5 3.54 12.22 12.42
CA ALA A 5 4.52 13.26 12.77
C ALA A 5 5.48 13.60 11.61
N ASP A 6 5.63 12.71 10.63
CA ASP A 6 6.49 12.91 9.48
C ASP A 6 5.77 13.77 8.42
N PRO A 7 6.36 14.89 7.95
CA PRO A 7 5.70 15.77 6.98
C PRO A 7 5.26 15.07 5.69
N VAL A 8 5.97 14.02 5.27
CA VAL A 8 5.62 13.23 4.08
C VAL A 8 4.30 12.50 4.23
N PHE A 9 3.89 12.13 5.45
CA PHE A 9 2.66 11.36 5.70
C PHE A 9 1.42 12.10 5.16
N GLN A 10 1.37 13.42 5.34
CA GLN A 10 0.26 14.27 4.88
C GLN A 10 0.16 14.36 3.34
N ASN A 11 1.24 14.02 2.63
CA ASN A 11 1.30 14.02 1.17
C ASN A 11 0.95 12.66 0.56
N LEU A 12 1.04 11.57 1.34
CA LEU A 12 0.71 10.23 0.85
C LEU A 12 -0.80 10.07 0.65
N ARG A 13 -1.17 9.26 -0.35
CA ARG A 13 -2.55 8.91 -0.67
C ARG A 13 -2.67 7.41 -0.86
N PHE A 14 -3.81 6.86 -0.49
CA PHE A 14 -4.24 5.52 -0.89
C PHE A 14 -5.08 5.65 -2.16
N TRP A 15 -4.67 4.96 -3.22
CA TRP A 15 -5.43 4.90 -4.46
C TRP A 15 -6.15 3.56 -4.54
N SER A 16 -7.45 3.60 -4.80
CA SER A 16 -8.27 2.44 -5.12
C SER A 16 -8.94 2.68 -6.47
N ASP A 17 -8.35 2.12 -7.52
CA ASP A 17 -8.97 2.10 -8.85
C ASP A 17 -10.27 1.27 -8.81
N ARG A 18 -11.41 1.96 -8.79
CA ARG A 18 -12.74 1.33 -8.63
C ARG A 18 -13.35 0.94 -9.95
N ASN A 19 -12.96 1.63 -11.02
CA ASN A 19 -13.50 1.42 -12.36
C ASN A 19 -12.56 0.58 -13.25
N LEU A 20 -11.36 0.26 -12.76
CA LEU A 20 -10.33 -0.57 -13.38
C LEU A 20 -9.77 0.04 -14.67
N ASN A 21 -9.72 1.37 -14.77
CA ASN A 21 -9.23 2.07 -15.96
C ASN A 21 -7.73 2.41 -15.90
N GLY A 22 -7.07 2.24 -14.75
CA GLY A 22 -5.66 2.55 -14.55
C GLY A 22 -5.34 4.04 -14.46
N GLU A 23 -6.34 4.92 -14.34
CA GLU A 23 -6.18 6.36 -14.17
C GLU A 23 -6.55 6.78 -12.75
N ALA A 24 -5.65 7.48 -12.06
CA ALA A 24 -5.91 7.94 -10.69
C ALA A 24 -6.84 9.16 -10.68
N GLU A 25 -8.14 8.93 -10.45
CA GLU A 25 -9.14 9.98 -10.34
C GLU A 25 -9.27 10.52 -8.90
N THR A 26 -9.67 11.79 -8.73
CA THR A 26 -9.74 12.41 -7.39
C THR A 26 -10.66 11.66 -6.42
N ILE A 27 -11.74 11.05 -6.91
CA ILE A 27 -12.69 10.29 -6.09
C ILE A 27 -12.14 8.92 -5.62
N GLU A 28 -11.01 8.51 -6.18
CA GLU A 28 -10.32 7.25 -5.88
C GLU A 28 -9.12 7.44 -4.95
N LEU A 29 -8.77 8.68 -4.63
CA LEU A 29 -7.64 9.05 -3.79
C LEU A 29 -8.12 9.41 -2.39
N TYR A 30 -7.63 8.67 -1.40
CA TYR A 30 -7.94 8.85 0.01
C TYR A 30 -6.71 9.33 0.75
N ARG A 31 -6.87 10.23 1.72
CA ARG A 31 -5.80 10.52 2.67
C ARG A 31 -5.64 9.35 3.64
N LEU A 32 -4.42 9.13 4.13
CA LEU A 32 -4.16 8.04 5.08
C LEU A 32 -4.92 8.22 6.41
N ASP A 33 -5.09 9.46 6.86
CA ASP A 33 -5.84 9.80 8.08
C ASP A 33 -7.36 9.60 7.94
N GLU A 34 -7.93 9.84 6.75
CA GLU A 34 -9.33 9.50 6.43
C GLU A 34 -9.60 7.99 6.53
N LEU A 35 -8.56 7.17 6.29
CA LEU A 35 -8.60 5.72 6.43
C LEU A 35 -8.18 5.22 7.82
N ALA A 36 -8.02 6.13 8.79
CA ALA A 36 -7.54 5.81 10.15
C ALA A 36 -6.19 5.08 10.18
N ILE A 37 -5.34 5.22 9.17
CA ILE A 37 -3.96 4.72 9.18
C ILE A 37 -3.11 5.69 10.01
N LYS A 38 -2.25 5.16 10.88
CA LYS A 38 -1.36 5.98 11.73
C LYS A 38 0.12 5.78 11.45
N SER A 39 0.50 4.63 10.91
CA SER A 39 1.90 4.33 10.61
C SER A 39 2.05 3.36 9.44
N ILE A 40 3.18 3.50 8.75
CA ILE A 40 3.68 2.59 7.73
C ILE A 40 5.02 2.07 8.23
N ASP A 41 5.15 0.76 8.39
CA ASP A 41 6.43 0.17 8.73
C ASP A 41 7.35 0.15 7.49
N LEU A 42 8.61 0.52 7.70
CA LEU A 42 9.63 0.51 6.66
C LEU A 42 10.58 -0.70 6.81
N ASN A 43 10.45 -1.46 7.89
CA ASN A 43 11.15 -2.73 8.07
C ASN A 43 10.36 -3.83 7.34
N PHE A 44 10.49 -3.86 6.03
CA PHE A 44 9.93 -4.94 5.21
C PHE A 44 10.80 -6.21 5.31
N ASP A 45 10.19 -7.37 5.07
CA ASP A 45 10.88 -8.63 4.86
C ASP A 45 11.38 -8.72 3.40
N PRO A 46 12.70 -8.59 3.14
CA PRO A 46 13.24 -8.67 1.78
C PRO A 46 13.37 -10.12 1.27
N SER A 47 13.13 -11.11 2.13
CA SER A 47 13.18 -12.53 1.77
C SER A 47 11.83 -13.10 1.35
N TYR A 48 10.75 -12.31 1.48
CA TYR A 48 9.43 -12.69 1.01
C TYR A 48 9.43 -12.84 -0.52
N ALA A 49 8.90 -13.96 -1.01
CA ALA A 49 8.73 -14.17 -2.44
C ALA A 49 7.47 -15.00 -2.69
N GLU A 50 6.55 -14.45 -3.47
CA GLU A 50 5.33 -15.13 -3.91
C GLU A 50 5.04 -14.78 -5.37
N THR A 51 4.43 -15.73 -6.09
CA THR A 51 3.90 -15.49 -7.43
C THR A 51 2.48 -16.02 -7.46
N ASP A 52 1.52 -15.17 -7.82
CA ASP A 52 0.13 -15.58 -7.89
C ASP A 52 -0.14 -16.45 -9.13
N ARG A 53 -1.36 -17.01 -9.22
CA ARG A 53 -1.76 -17.87 -10.36
C ARG A 53 -1.79 -17.15 -11.71
N TRP A 54 -1.75 -15.83 -11.71
CA TRP A 54 -1.76 -14.99 -12.90
C TRP A 54 -0.36 -14.51 -13.28
N GLY A 55 0.66 -14.83 -12.48
CA GLY A 55 2.06 -14.48 -12.69
C GLY A 55 2.46 -13.10 -12.16
N ASN A 56 1.65 -12.47 -11.31
CA ASN A 56 2.09 -11.27 -10.59
C ASN A 56 3.07 -11.69 -9.49
N GLU A 57 4.15 -10.95 -9.31
CA GLU A 57 5.18 -11.25 -8.31
C GLU A 57 5.07 -10.31 -7.10
N ILE A 58 5.35 -10.83 -5.91
CA ILE A 58 5.51 -10.09 -4.66
C ILE A 58 6.90 -10.42 -4.12
N LYS A 59 7.71 -9.41 -3.77
CA LYS A 59 9.13 -9.57 -3.38
C LYS A 59 9.45 -9.03 -1.99
N MET A 60 8.50 -8.34 -1.38
CA MET A 60 8.63 -7.61 -0.14
C MET A 60 7.26 -7.55 0.54
N LYS A 61 7.29 -7.71 1.86
CA LYS A 61 6.11 -7.63 2.70
C LYS A 61 6.41 -6.80 3.94
N SER A 62 5.49 -5.94 4.33
CA SER A 62 5.50 -5.22 5.60
C SER A 62 4.07 -5.01 6.09
N VAL A 63 3.87 -4.04 6.97
CA VAL A 63 2.57 -3.71 7.55
C VAL A 63 2.29 -2.21 7.59
N VAL A 64 1.01 -1.87 7.57
CA VAL A 64 0.49 -0.58 8.02
C VAL A 64 -0.34 -0.81 9.27
N GLU A 65 -0.32 0.16 10.19
CA GLU A 65 -1.08 0.09 11.43
C GLU A 65 -2.19 1.15 11.41
N ASN A 66 -3.39 0.77 11.87
CA ASN A 66 -4.48 1.73 12.05
C ASN A 66 -4.52 2.31 13.48
N LEU A 67 -5.41 3.28 13.70
CA LEU A 67 -5.64 3.92 14.99
C LEU A 67 -6.14 2.94 16.07
N GLN A 68 -6.72 1.81 15.67
CA GLN A 68 -7.18 0.75 16.58
C GLN A 68 -6.05 -0.22 16.98
N GLY A 69 -4.86 -0.10 16.38
CA GLY A 69 -3.72 -1.00 16.64
C GLY A 69 -3.76 -2.29 15.83
N GLU A 70 -4.62 -2.37 14.82
CA GLU A 70 -4.67 -3.48 13.87
C GLU A 70 -3.60 -3.28 12.79
N PHE A 71 -2.96 -4.39 12.41
CA PHE A 71 -1.97 -4.42 11.34
C PHE A 71 -2.59 -4.99 10.06
N PHE A 72 -2.44 -4.26 8.96
CA PHE A 72 -2.77 -4.71 7.61
C PHE A 72 -1.49 -4.99 6.84
N LEU A 73 -1.53 -6.00 5.99
CA LEU A 73 -0.38 -6.37 5.16
C LEU A 73 -0.19 -5.35 4.03
N MET A 74 1.06 -4.98 3.81
CA MET A 74 1.51 -4.15 2.70
C MET A 74 2.53 -4.94 1.88
N TYR A 75 2.43 -4.83 0.57
CA TYR A 75 3.24 -5.61 -0.38
C TYR A 75 3.80 -4.71 -1.46
N ASP A 76 4.97 -5.03 -1.99
CA ASP A 76 5.35 -4.60 -3.33
C ASP A 76 4.73 -5.58 -4.34
N ILE A 77 4.10 -5.06 -5.40
CA ILE A 77 3.48 -5.90 -6.41
C ILE A 77 4.07 -5.56 -7.76
N TRP A 78 4.60 -6.56 -8.43
CA TRP A 78 5.10 -6.50 -9.80
C TRP A 78 4.04 -7.13 -10.70
N PHE A 79 3.23 -6.29 -11.34
CA PHE A 79 2.20 -6.77 -12.24
C PHE A 79 2.81 -7.45 -13.46
N ARG A 80 2.29 -8.63 -13.81
CA ARG A 80 2.68 -9.34 -15.03
C ARG A 80 2.34 -8.48 -16.24
N ARG A 81 3.32 -8.27 -17.12
CA ARG A 81 3.07 -7.65 -18.43
C ARG A 81 2.43 -8.65 -19.36
N VAL A 82 1.41 -8.21 -20.07
CA VAL A 82 0.82 -8.94 -21.18
C VAL A 82 1.15 -8.11 -22.42
N ASP A 83 2.10 -8.61 -23.20
CA ASP A 83 2.46 -8.01 -24.49
C ASP A 83 1.40 -8.32 -25.56
#